data_AF-A0A7X3WSK2-F1
#
_entry.id   AF-A0A7X3WSK2-F1
#
_cell.length_a   1.000
_cell.length_b   1.000
_cell.length_c   1.000
_cell.angle_alpha   90.00
_cell.angle_beta   90.00
_cell.angle_gamma   90.00
#
_symmetry.space_group_name_H-M   'P 1'
#
loop_
_entity.id
_entity.type
_entity.pdbx_description
1 polymer ?
#
loop_
_entity_poly.entity_id
_entity_poly.type
_entity_poly.pdbx_seq_one_letter_code
_entity_poly.pdbx_strand_id
1 'polypeptide(L)'
;MSIESDRECLSQNHNLKRIRHDLKTTELLTVYQWPPKKEGYRDYFFLCALIPRDQIEQVLSERNISSGDPERMGGMPAAFDDYTKEDEKQVKYLRYGTREGFEPLIISRSFGGIRESYNEISEEFRHFHDLYHNRKTDTYIKTDEDGNERTVAIVKPNEIQIRLQEIRQFLAIKEMYLSMLFEFNEYSKYTLQELGLNELKPEFRRDDLMFWRRDYCGKTPYERFQSDSRLRGRRLIKPLPKSKSGFGDFAEEPKYVEFIVDVDENGDKVYHTCDPYKLSGGLGENSDSASRYTIVHFRKQVLDKYYNEPNKYGVRDSMVCCGSLWSMRIDNHDRDKVCVFLDDLGMLPYTEQCHWSQPQYNIPPEGGVSETFYRRMIQGEWASSDQPDHLFQQSYEQLQKACKECLGWQLLKPFGPGDEYRLKRLRIPTANEESHFKDLVSDLTSILIEALNEECLKNLIPNDQRKDIKRGIGRLEYILNSQEIAETEKHITFLRCLWDLRTTRSSSHLEILEDKRYQRAAKHFDLENRNRQEAFAKILEGAVQFLDFLSSVVQSGKLSDKNDASC
;
A
#
# COMPACT_ATOMS: atom_id res chain seq x y z
N MET A 1 19.89 8.13 -41.51
CA MET A 1 18.66 8.92 -41.66
C MET A 1 18.74 9.64 -43.00
N SER A 2 17.61 9.94 -43.65
CA SER A 2 17.61 10.71 -44.89
C SER A 2 17.92 12.19 -44.61
N ILE A 3 18.33 12.94 -45.64
CA ILE A 3 18.54 14.40 -45.56
C ILE A 3 17.28 15.12 -45.01
N GLU A 4 16.09 14.70 -45.43
CA GLU A 4 14.82 15.28 -44.96
C GLU A 4 14.56 14.97 -43.48
N SER A 5 14.84 13.74 -43.04
CA SER A 5 14.70 13.35 -41.63
C SER A 5 15.67 14.13 -40.73
N ASP A 6 16.93 14.32 -41.15
CA ASP A 6 17.90 15.10 -40.38
C ASP A 6 17.53 16.57 -40.34
N ARG A 7 17.02 17.13 -41.45
CA ARG A 7 16.51 18.51 -41.50
C ARG A 7 15.35 18.73 -40.52
N GLU A 8 14.38 17.83 -40.49
CA GLU A 8 13.27 17.93 -39.54
C GLU A 8 13.74 17.75 -38.09
N CYS A 9 14.71 16.86 -37.85
CA CYS A 9 15.32 16.66 -36.53
C CYS A 9 16.01 17.94 -36.03
N LEU A 10 16.89 18.51 -36.86
CA LEU A 10 17.60 19.74 -36.56
C LEU A 10 16.66 20.94 -36.44
N SER A 11 15.45 20.91 -37.03
CA SER A 11 14.47 21.99 -36.85
C SER A 11 14.07 22.21 -35.38
N GLN A 12 14.24 21.19 -34.52
CA GLN A 12 13.82 21.18 -33.12
C GLN A 12 12.32 21.39 -32.90
N ASN A 13 11.49 21.36 -33.95
CA ASN A 13 10.06 21.63 -33.85
C ASN A 13 9.34 20.64 -32.92
N HIS A 14 9.74 19.37 -32.96
CA HIS A 14 9.21 18.35 -32.05
C HIS A 14 9.59 18.65 -30.59
N ASN A 15 10.84 19.00 -30.31
CA ASN A 15 11.31 19.31 -28.96
C ASN A 15 10.68 20.60 -28.43
N LEU A 16 10.48 21.62 -29.28
CA LEU A 16 9.72 22.83 -28.96
C LEU A 16 8.27 22.51 -28.59
N LYS A 17 7.58 21.67 -29.38
CA LYS A 17 6.22 21.22 -29.04
C LYS A 17 6.21 20.47 -27.70
N ARG A 18 7.19 19.60 -27.47
CA ARG A 18 7.35 18.86 -26.22
C ARG A 18 7.55 19.76 -25.01
N ILE A 19 8.34 20.83 -25.09
CA ILE A 19 8.51 21.73 -23.91
C ILE A 19 7.37 22.72 -23.73
N ARG A 20 6.62 23.06 -24.79
CA ARG A 20 5.52 24.04 -24.76
C ARG A 20 4.16 23.44 -24.45
N HIS A 21 4.03 22.12 -24.40
CA HIS A 21 2.74 21.50 -24.10
C HIS A 21 2.22 21.90 -22.72
N ASP A 22 0.90 21.88 -22.59
CA ASP A 22 0.22 22.13 -21.33
C ASP A 22 0.44 20.96 -20.37
N LEU A 23 1.05 21.30 -19.24
CA LEU A 23 1.43 20.36 -18.20
C LEU A 23 0.22 20.03 -17.32
N LYS A 24 -0.15 18.75 -17.25
CA LYS A 24 -1.25 18.26 -16.39
C LYS A 24 -0.71 17.92 -15.01
N THR A 25 -1.44 18.28 -13.95
CA THR A 25 -1.03 18.00 -12.56
C THR A 25 -0.78 16.51 -12.29
N THR A 26 -1.46 15.62 -13.01
CA THR A 26 -1.34 14.16 -12.85
C THR A 26 -0.12 13.56 -13.56
N GLU A 27 0.60 14.32 -14.38
CA GLU A 27 1.71 13.79 -15.18
C GLU A 27 3.00 13.62 -14.36
N LEU A 28 3.82 12.67 -14.78
CA LEU A 28 5.19 12.52 -14.29
C LEU A 28 6.13 13.42 -15.10
N LEU A 29 6.54 14.54 -14.50
CA LEU A 29 7.46 15.50 -15.10
C LEU A 29 8.90 14.99 -14.96
N THR A 30 9.63 14.91 -16.06
CA THR A 30 11.08 14.64 -16.02
C THR A 30 11.80 15.85 -15.41
N VAL A 31 12.29 15.69 -14.17
CA VAL A 31 12.97 16.74 -13.40
C VAL A 31 14.50 16.65 -13.48
N TYR A 32 15.00 15.47 -13.86
CA TYR A 32 16.41 15.23 -14.14
C TYR A 32 16.53 14.29 -15.34
N GLN A 33 17.43 14.60 -16.26
CA GLN A 33 17.84 13.70 -17.31
C GLN A 33 19.29 13.99 -17.69
N TRP A 34 20.09 12.94 -17.82
CA TRP A 34 21.44 13.01 -18.35
C TRP A 34 21.57 12.01 -19.51
N PRO A 35 22.19 12.37 -20.65
CA PRO A 35 22.33 11.43 -21.75
C PRO A 35 23.22 10.24 -21.35
N PRO A 36 22.89 9.01 -21.78
CA PRO A 36 23.76 7.87 -21.53
C PRO A 36 25.12 8.08 -22.21
N LYS A 37 26.18 7.48 -21.67
CA LYS A 37 27.54 7.55 -22.25
C LYS A 37 27.68 6.96 -23.67
N LYS A 38 26.62 6.41 -24.25
CA LYS A 38 26.63 5.87 -25.61
C LYS A 38 26.46 7.01 -26.60
N GLU A 39 27.35 7.09 -27.57
CA GLU A 39 27.26 8.10 -28.61
C GLU A 39 25.99 7.87 -29.47
N GLY A 40 24.95 8.68 -29.24
CA GLY A 40 23.73 8.74 -30.05
C GLY A 40 23.73 9.88 -31.07
N TYR A 41 22.65 10.01 -31.85
CA TYR A 41 22.39 11.20 -32.67
C TYR A 41 21.79 12.34 -31.84
N ARG A 42 21.59 12.15 -30.53
CA ARG A 42 20.86 13.06 -29.66
C ARG A 42 21.41 13.03 -28.24
N ASP A 43 21.58 14.20 -27.63
CA ASP A 43 21.88 14.36 -26.20
C ASP A 43 20.86 15.30 -25.57
N TYR A 44 20.03 14.77 -24.67
CA TYR A 44 18.98 15.53 -23.99
C TYR A 44 19.30 15.64 -22.50
N PHE A 45 19.23 16.86 -21.99
CA PHE A 45 19.49 17.21 -20.61
C PHE A 45 18.27 17.87 -19.99
N PHE A 46 17.92 17.44 -18.79
CA PHE A 46 16.99 18.13 -17.92
C PHE A 46 17.63 18.27 -16.54
N LEU A 47 17.60 19.47 -15.98
CA LEU A 47 18.03 19.74 -14.60
C LEU A 47 17.01 20.69 -13.97
N CYS A 48 16.92 20.68 -12.64
CA CYS A 48 15.97 21.53 -11.96
C CYS A 48 16.51 22.10 -10.65
N ALA A 49 15.96 23.25 -10.26
CA ALA A 49 16.21 23.90 -8.98
C ALA A 49 14.96 24.68 -8.56
N LEU A 50 14.72 24.75 -7.26
CA LEU A 50 13.73 25.65 -6.70
C LEU A 50 14.34 27.05 -6.69
N ILE A 51 13.57 28.01 -7.17
CA ILE A 51 13.97 29.41 -7.25
C ILE A 51 13.02 30.31 -6.44
N PRO A 52 13.55 31.26 -5.66
CA PRO A 52 12.75 32.30 -5.05
C PRO A 52 11.99 33.15 -6.08
N ARG A 53 10.84 33.69 -5.71
CA ARG A 53 9.99 34.47 -6.62
C ARG A 53 10.67 35.73 -7.17
N ASP A 54 11.51 36.38 -6.37
CA ASP A 54 12.28 37.57 -6.76
C ASP A 54 13.41 37.25 -7.76
N GLN A 55 13.77 35.97 -7.92
CA GLN A 55 14.79 35.52 -8.89
C GLN A 55 14.23 35.21 -10.29
N ILE A 56 12.91 35.29 -10.52
CA ILE A 56 12.27 34.91 -11.79
C ILE A 56 12.85 35.67 -12.99
N GLU A 57 12.90 36.99 -12.93
CA GLU A 57 13.37 37.82 -14.04
C GLU A 57 14.87 37.61 -14.30
N GLN A 58 15.65 37.41 -13.25
CA GLN A 58 17.08 37.10 -13.36
C GLN A 58 17.28 35.74 -14.05
N VAL A 59 16.55 34.71 -13.64
CA VAL A 59 16.65 33.36 -14.20
C VAL A 59 16.18 33.30 -15.66
N LEU A 60 15.18 34.11 -16.04
CA LEU A 60 14.66 34.23 -17.41
C LEU A 60 15.39 35.31 -18.24
N SER A 61 16.70 35.46 -18.04
CA SER A 61 17.54 36.42 -18.78
C SER A 61 18.60 35.75 -19.64
N GLU A 62 19.08 36.44 -20.68
CA GLU A 62 20.09 35.94 -21.64
C GLU A 62 21.38 35.47 -20.95
N ARG A 63 21.75 36.11 -19.82
CA ARG A 63 22.98 35.82 -19.07
C ARG A 63 22.95 34.45 -18.39
N ASN A 64 21.76 33.93 -18.07
CA ASN A 64 21.56 32.72 -17.27
C ASN A 64 21.10 31.50 -18.10
N ILE A 65 21.38 31.49 -19.41
CA ILE A 65 21.34 30.29 -20.27
C ILE A 65 22.77 29.76 -20.56
N SER A 66 23.79 30.20 -19.81
CA SER A 66 25.18 29.72 -19.95
C SER A 66 25.86 29.52 -18.58
N SER A 67 27.05 28.91 -18.56
CA SER A 67 27.81 28.46 -17.37
C SER A 67 27.56 29.30 -16.11
N GLY A 68 27.10 28.65 -15.02
CA GLY A 68 26.66 29.29 -13.79
C GLY A 68 25.21 28.99 -13.38
N ASP A 69 24.51 28.13 -14.12
CA ASP A 69 23.10 27.78 -13.87
C ASP A 69 22.88 27.21 -12.44
N PRO A 70 21.88 27.69 -11.67
CA PRO A 70 21.57 27.15 -10.35
C PRO A 70 21.25 25.65 -10.36
N GLU A 71 20.64 25.15 -11.44
CA GLU A 71 20.35 23.73 -11.65
C GLU A 71 21.62 22.87 -11.82
N ARG A 72 22.78 23.48 -12.10
CA ARG A 72 24.07 22.80 -12.23
C ARG A 72 24.91 22.84 -10.95
N MET A 73 24.47 23.56 -9.91
CA MET A 73 25.23 23.71 -8.66
C MET A 73 25.21 22.45 -7.78
N GLY A 74 24.42 21.43 -8.13
CA GLY A 74 24.44 20.11 -7.50
C GLY A 74 23.87 20.04 -6.07
N GLY A 75 23.53 21.18 -5.47
CA GLY A 75 22.81 21.24 -4.20
C GLY A 75 23.64 20.87 -2.97
N MET A 76 24.98 20.88 -3.07
CA MET A 76 25.86 20.47 -1.98
C MET A 76 26.16 21.63 -1.03
N PRO A 77 26.34 21.37 0.28
CA PRO A 77 26.76 22.40 1.22
C PRO A 77 28.16 22.92 0.90
N ALA A 78 28.40 24.20 1.17
CA ALA A 78 29.71 24.83 1.02
C ALA A 78 30.01 25.81 2.16
N ALA A 79 31.29 25.97 2.48
CA ALA A 79 31.80 27.05 3.32
C ALA A 79 32.34 28.16 2.41
N PHE A 80 31.99 29.42 2.72
CA PHE A 80 32.41 30.58 1.94
C PHE A 80 33.07 31.62 2.83
N ASP A 81 34.19 32.17 2.39
CA ASP A 81 34.90 33.24 3.09
C ASP A 81 34.19 34.58 2.84
N ASP A 82 33.62 35.17 3.88
CA ASP A 82 33.04 36.51 3.85
C ASP A 82 34.09 37.51 4.37
N TYR A 83 34.58 38.36 3.47
CA TYR A 83 35.49 39.44 3.82
C TYR A 83 34.63 40.66 4.16
N THR A 84 34.48 40.94 5.46
CA THR A 84 33.85 42.18 5.92
C THR A 84 34.80 43.37 5.72
N LYS A 85 34.30 44.61 5.80
CA LYS A 85 35.07 45.85 5.60
C LYS A 85 36.29 46.02 6.53
N GLU A 86 36.42 45.20 7.57
CA GLU A 86 37.50 45.25 8.57
C GLU A 86 38.56 44.14 8.40
N ASP A 87 38.64 43.48 7.23
CA ASP A 87 39.61 42.41 6.92
C ASP A 87 39.55 41.16 7.83
N GLU A 88 38.53 41.04 8.69
CA GLU A 88 38.28 39.82 9.45
C GLU A 88 37.59 38.76 8.58
N LYS A 89 38.31 37.65 8.36
CA LYS A 89 37.80 36.46 7.65
C LYS A 89 36.72 35.77 8.47
N GLN A 90 35.46 35.85 8.04
CA GLN A 90 34.38 35.06 8.61
C GLN A 90 33.98 33.92 7.66
N VAL A 91 34.02 32.68 8.14
CA VAL A 91 33.59 31.52 7.35
C VAL A 91 32.08 31.33 7.53
N LYS A 92 31.31 31.48 6.45
CA LYS A 92 29.86 31.26 6.44
C LYS A 92 29.50 29.90 5.87
N TYR A 93 28.68 29.15 6.59
CA TYR A 93 28.10 27.89 6.10
C TYR A 93 26.86 28.18 5.22
N LEU A 94 26.82 27.57 4.04
CA LEU A 94 25.70 27.64 3.12
C LEU A 94 25.19 26.22 2.87
N ARG A 95 23.94 25.94 3.27
CA ARG A 95 23.31 24.61 3.17
C ARG A 95 23.36 24.02 1.76
N TYR A 96 23.18 24.87 0.73
CA TYR A 96 23.21 24.49 -0.68
C TYR A 96 24.31 25.21 -1.48
N GLY A 97 25.31 25.76 -0.78
CA GLY A 97 26.49 26.36 -1.42
C GLY A 97 26.24 27.67 -2.18
N THR A 98 25.06 28.28 -2.04
CA THR A 98 24.71 29.55 -2.70
C THR A 98 24.12 30.58 -1.71
N ARG A 99 24.31 31.87 -2.01
CA ARG A 99 23.70 33.01 -1.29
C ARG A 99 22.39 33.48 -1.93
N GLU A 100 22.05 32.96 -3.11
CA GLU A 100 20.91 33.43 -3.93
C GLU A 100 19.58 32.75 -3.56
N GLY A 101 19.58 31.88 -2.54
CA GLY A 101 18.37 31.21 -2.04
C GLY A 101 17.87 30.06 -2.92
N PHE A 102 18.65 29.61 -3.91
CA PHE A 102 18.31 28.44 -4.70
C PHE A 102 18.43 27.15 -3.88
N GLU A 103 17.49 26.23 -4.10
CA GLU A 103 17.46 24.93 -3.43
C GLU A 103 17.36 23.78 -4.44
N PRO A 104 18.04 22.65 -4.22
CA PRO A 104 17.93 21.48 -5.10
C PRO A 104 16.63 20.71 -4.83
N LEU A 105 15.88 20.37 -5.89
CA LEU A 105 14.91 19.26 -5.80
C LEU A 105 15.63 17.91 -5.95
N ILE A 106 16.67 17.88 -6.78
CA ILE A 106 17.51 16.73 -7.08
C ILE A 106 18.94 17.06 -6.68
N ILE A 107 19.56 16.19 -5.89
CA ILE A 107 20.93 16.35 -5.38
C ILE A 107 21.81 15.29 -6.07
N SER A 108 22.82 15.75 -6.82
CA SER A 108 23.73 14.85 -7.55
C SER A 108 24.96 14.52 -6.71
N ARG A 109 25.10 13.25 -6.33
CA ARG A 109 26.20 12.75 -5.51
C ARG A 109 27.32 12.22 -6.42
N SER A 110 28.54 12.71 -6.22
CA SER A 110 29.75 12.22 -6.87
C SER A 110 30.80 11.84 -5.83
N PHE A 111 31.53 10.77 -6.11
CA PHE A 111 32.53 10.20 -5.21
C PHE A 111 33.90 10.08 -5.88
N GLY A 112 34.22 11.02 -6.80
CA GLY A 112 35.51 11.06 -7.49
C GLY A 112 35.83 9.81 -8.31
N GLY A 113 34.81 9.05 -8.73
CA GLY A 113 34.96 7.77 -9.44
C GLY A 113 35.31 6.57 -8.56
N ILE A 114 35.50 6.74 -7.24
CA ILE A 114 35.76 5.65 -6.29
C ILE A 114 34.49 4.82 -6.04
N ARG A 115 33.34 5.49 -6.00
CA ARG A 115 32.01 4.89 -5.91
C ARG A 115 31.14 5.39 -7.04
N GLU A 116 30.13 4.61 -7.37
CA GLU A 116 29.11 5.01 -8.35
C GLU A 116 28.39 6.27 -7.87
N SER A 117 28.24 7.22 -8.79
CA SER A 117 27.48 8.44 -8.58
C SER A 117 26.00 8.12 -8.67
N TYR A 118 25.19 8.82 -7.88
CA TYR A 118 23.74 8.66 -7.90
C TYR A 118 23.05 9.99 -7.61
N ASN A 119 21.75 10.04 -7.84
CA ASN A 119 20.94 11.21 -7.56
C ASN A 119 19.99 10.91 -6.41
N GLU A 120 19.79 11.90 -5.55
CA GLU A 120 18.83 11.86 -4.45
C GLU A 120 17.71 12.87 -4.72
N ILE A 121 16.48 12.52 -4.34
CA ILE A 121 15.40 13.50 -4.23
C ILE A 121 15.54 14.18 -2.86
N SER A 122 15.39 15.51 -2.84
CA SER A 122 15.46 16.34 -1.63
C SER A 122 14.72 15.68 -0.46
N GLU A 123 15.42 15.49 0.65
CA GLU A 123 14.86 14.88 1.86
C GLU A 123 13.63 15.65 2.37
N GLU A 124 13.68 16.97 2.33
CA GLU A 124 12.57 17.84 2.74
C GLU A 124 11.32 17.57 1.89
N PHE A 125 11.48 17.39 0.57
CA PHE A 125 10.38 17.03 -0.32
C PHE A 125 9.81 15.64 0.00
N ARG A 126 10.68 14.67 0.31
CA ARG A 126 10.26 13.30 0.67
C ARG A 126 9.46 13.29 1.96
N HIS A 127 9.89 14.03 2.98
CA HIS A 127 9.21 14.11 4.27
C HIS A 127 7.93 14.94 4.21
N PHE A 128 7.92 16.03 3.44
CA PHE A 128 6.71 16.84 3.25
C PHE A 128 5.52 16.02 2.71
N HIS A 129 5.80 15.03 1.85
CA HIS A 129 4.78 14.16 1.28
C HIS A 129 4.67 12.78 1.94
N ASP A 130 5.43 12.54 3.01
CA ASP A 130 5.58 11.24 3.68
C ASP A 130 5.83 10.07 2.69
N LEU A 131 6.83 10.23 1.82
CA LEU A 131 7.11 9.28 0.74
C LEU A 131 7.88 8.05 1.24
N TYR A 132 7.28 6.87 1.08
CA TYR A 132 7.97 5.59 1.20
C TYR A 132 8.91 5.35 0.00
N HIS A 133 10.16 4.98 0.28
CA HIS A 133 11.15 4.64 -0.76
C HIS A 133 11.22 3.14 -0.97
N ASN A 134 10.66 2.66 -2.07
CA ASN A 134 10.84 1.27 -2.50
C ASN A 134 12.24 1.11 -3.12
N ARG A 135 13.20 0.68 -2.32
CA ARG A 135 14.61 0.51 -2.73
C ARG A 135 14.85 -0.58 -3.79
N LYS A 136 13.89 -1.49 -4.01
CA LYS A 136 14.02 -2.54 -5.02
C LYS A 136 13.75 -2.01 -6.43
N THR A 137 12.76 -1.13 -6.55
CA THR A 137 12.32 -0.53 -7.82
C THR A 137 12.80 0.91 -8.01
N ASP A 138 13.41 1.48 -6.98
CA ASP A 138 13.82 2.89 -6.88
C ASP A 138 12.67 3.87 -7.20
N THR A 139 11.52 3.61 -6.57
CA THR A 139 10.31 4.42 -6.71
C THR A 139 9.89 4.99 -5.35
N TYR A 140 9.33 6.19 -5.36
CA TYR A 140 8.77 6.84 -4.18
C TYR A 140 7.24 6.79 -4.24
N ILE A 141 6.65 6.32 -3.16
CA ILE A 141 5.24 5.99 -3.05
C ILE A 141 4.64 6.82 -1.92
N LYS A 142 3.49 7.45 -2.17
CA LYS A 142 2.67 8.10 -1.15
C LYS A 142 1.49 7.20 -0.83
N THR A 143 1.18 7.05 0.44
CA THR A 143 0.01 6.30 0.92
C THR A 143 -1.02 7.29 1.47
N ASP A 144 -2.27 7.17 1.03
CA ASP A 144 -3.37 7.99 1.57
C ASP A 144 -3.94 7.41 2.87
N GLU A 145 -4.91 8.11 3.48
CA GLU A 145 -5.54 7.72 4.74
C GLU A 145 -6.30 6.40 4.65
N ASP A 146 -6.72 6.00 3.44
CA ASP A 146 -7.33 4.70 3.18
C ASP A 146 -6.30 3.58 3.02
N GLY A 147 -5.01 3.88 3.00
CA GLY A 147 -3.95 2.93 2.72
C GLY A 147 -3.74 2.62 1.23
N ASN A 148 -4.26 3.45 0.32
CA ASN A 148 -3.99 3.29 -1.11
C ASN A 148 -2.64 3.89 -1.48
N GLU A 149 -1.86 3.12 -2.22
CA GLU A 149 -0.53 3.54 -2.67
C GLU A 149 -0.57 4.27 -4.02
N ARG A 150 0.26 5.29 -4.15
CA ARG A 150 0.41 6.04 -5.39
C ARG A 150 1.87 6.39 -5.66
N THR A 151 2.36 6.05 -6.86
CA THR A 151 3.71 6.44 -7.28
C THR A 151 3.79 7.96 -7.48
N VAL A 152 4.73 8.58 -6.77
CA VAL A 152 5.03 10.02 -6.84
C VAL A 152 6.30 10.27 -7.63
N ALA A 153 7.32 9.42 -7.49
CA ALA A 153 8.56 9.57 -8.24
C ALA A 153 9.13 8.23 -8.70
N ILE A 154 9.81 8.26 -9.84
CA ILE A 154 10.55 7.14 -10.42
C ILE A 154 11.98 7.60 -10.65
N VAL A 155 12.94 6.89 -10.06
CA VAL A 155 14.36 7.15 -10.24
C VAL A 155 14.95 6.06 -11.12
N LYS A 156 15.59 6.48 -12.21
CA LYS A 156 16.41 5.65 -13.09
C LYS A 156 17.82 6.23 -13.11
N PRO A 157 18.85 5.46 -13.53
CA PRO A 157 20.23 5.94 -13.54
C PRO A 157 20.46 7.29 -14.23
N ASN A 158 19.71 7.56 -15.30
CA ASN A 158 19.87 8.73 -16.16
C ASN A 158 18.63 9.62 -16.24
N GLU A 159 17.58 9.32 -15.47
CA GLU A 159 16.30 10.02 -15.56
C GLU A 159 15.57 9.96 -14.21
N ILE A 160 15.06 11.10 -13.75
CA ILE A 160 14.13 11.15 -12.61
C ILE A 160 12.87 11.85 -13.06
N GLN A 161 11.74 11.22 -12.76
CA GLN A 161 10.42 11.78 -13.02
C GLN A 161 9.67 11.91 -11.70
N ILE A 162 9.02 13.06 -11.48
CA ILE A 162 8.22 13.33 -10.28
C ILE A 162 6.86 13.86 -10.72
N ARG A 163 5.80 13.43 -10.05
CA ARG A 163 4.45 13.87 -10.36
C ARG A 163 4.29 15.37 -10.09
N LEU A 164 3.72 16.07 -11.07
CA LEU A 164 3.63 17.52 -11.04
C LEU A 164 2.80 18.06 -9.87
N GLN A 165 1.73 17.37 -9.49
CA GLN A 165 0.89 17.75 -8.35
C GLN A 165 1.72 17.95 -7.07
N GLU A 166 2.55 16.97 -6.71
CA GLU A 166 3.38 16.99 -5.51
C GLU A 166 4.47 18.07 -5.56
N ILE A 167 5.08 18.27 -6.74
CA ILE A 167 6.00 19.39 -6.96
C ILE A 167 5.28 20.70 -6.63
N ARG A 168 4.11 20.95 -7.23
CA ARG A 168 3.43 22.23 -7.09
C ARG A 168 2.84 22.46 -5.68
N GLN A 169 2.48 21.39 -4.97
CA GLN A 169 2.10 21.44 -3.55
C GLN A 169 3.30 21.86 -2.68
N PHE A 170 4.46 21.25 -2.89
CA PHE A 170 5.68 21.60 -2.16
C PHE A 170 6.11 23.06 -2.43
N LEU A 171 6.13 23.45 -3.70
CA LEU A 171 6.42 24.83 -4.11
C LEU A 171 5.47 25.86 -3.48
N ALA A 172 4.21 25.48 -3.22
CA ALA A 172 3.22 26.38 -2.63
C ALA A 172 3.55 26.77 -1.18
N ILE A 173 4.09 25.83 -0.38
CA ILE A 173 4.54 26.11 0.98
C ILE A 173 5.88 26.83 0.99
N LYS A 174 6.78 26.45 0.08
CA LYS A 174 8.09 27.11 -0.08
C LYS A 174 7.96 28.52 -0.67
N GLU A 175 6.83 28.85 -1.30
CA GLU A 175 6.61 30.10 -2.05
C GLU A 175 7.65 30.31 -3.17
N MET A 176 8.06 29.20 -3.78
CA MET A 176 9.10 29.13 -4.82
C MET A 176 8.52 28.66 -6.15
N TYR A 177 9.32 28.78 -7.21
CA TYR A 177 9.05 28.19 -8.52
C TYR A 177 10.04 27.05 -8.76
N LEU A 178 9.66 26.04 -9.53
CA LEU A 178 10.65 25.09 -10.03
C LEU A 178 11.16 25.62 -11.37
N SER A 179 12.44 25.93 -11.45
CA SER A 179 13.12 26.18 -12.71
C SER A 179 13.54 24.84 -13.33
N MET A 180 13.02 24.57 -14.52
CA MET A 180 13.36 23.40 -15.33
C MET A 180 14.26 23.83 -16.47
N LEU A 181 15.56 23.59 -16.34
CA LEU A 181 16.54 23.77 -17.42
C LEU A 181 16.44 22.59 -18.39
N PHE A 182 16.36 22.87 -19.68
CA PHE A 182 16.42 21.87 -20.75
C PHE A 182 17.51 22.22 -21.76
N GLU A 183 18.16 21.20 -22.29
CA GLU A 183 19.08 21.30 -23.41
C GLU A 183 18.88 20.08 -24.32
N PHE A 184 18.55 20.33 -25.58
CA PHE A 184 18.41 19.29 -26.61
C PHE A 184 19.47 19.53 -27.67
N ASN A 185 20.40 18.61 -27.80
CA ASN A 185 21.41 18.61 -28.85
C ASN A 185 21.05 17.50 -29.85
N GLU A 186 20.86 17.89 -31.11
CA GLU A 186 20.53 17.00 -32.23
C GLU A 186 21.66 17.05 -33.24
N TYR A 187 22.19 15.90 -33.65
CA TYR A 187 23.35 15.81 -34.55
C TYR A 187 22.98 15.22 -35.90
N SER A 188 23.64 15.72 -36.95
CA SER A 188 23.47 15.28 -38.33
C SER A 188 24.80 14.87 -38.97
N LYS A 189 24.74 13.88 -39.85
CA LYS A 189 25.89 13.47 -40.68
C LYS A 189 26.09 14.38 -41.89
N TYR A 190 25.11 15.21 -42.21
CA TYR A 190 25.14 16.16 -43.30
C TYR A 190 25.56 17.54 -42.80
N THR A 191 26.23 18.31 -43.65
CA THR A 191 26.50 19.72 -43.45
C THR A 191 25.20 20.53 -43.43
N LEU A 192 25.21 21.73 -42.84
CA LEU A 192 24.06 22.64 -42.91
C LEU A 192 23.65 22.94 -44.36
N GLN A 193 24.63 23.08 -45.26
CA GLN A 193 24.39 23.34 -46.69
C GLN A 193 23.64 22.19 -47.38
N GLU A 194 24.04 20.93 -47.16
CA GLU A 194 23.34 19.75 -47.69
C GLU A 194 21.90 19.65 -47.15
N LEU A 195 21.67 20.13 -45.93
CA LEU A 195 20.34 20.20 -45.33
C LEU A 195 19.52 21.41 -45.79
N GLY A 196 20.07 22.34 -46.58
CA GLY A 196 19.41 23.59 -46.95
C GLY A 196 19.22 24.55 -45.77
N LEU A 197 20.07 24.44 -44.75
CA LEU A 197 20.10 25.28 -43.55
C LEU A 197 21.34 26.18 -43.58
N ASN A 198 21.27 27.30 -42.87
CA ASN A 198 22.41 28.19 -42.63
C ASN A 198 22.65 28.31 -41.13
N GLU A 199 23.87 28.67 -40.73
CA GLU A 199 24.13 29.00 -39.33
C GLU A 199 23.13 30.05 -38.84
N LEU A 200 22.45 29.73 -37.74
CA LEU A 200 21.52 30.64 -37.09
C LEU A 200 22.28 31.44 -36.04
N LYS A 201 22.16 32.77 -36.09
CA LYS A 201 22.53 33.60 -34.95
C LYS A 201 21.60 33.23 -33.76
N PRO A 202 22.12 33.12 -32.53
CA PRO A 202 21.30 32.83 -31.37
C PRO A 202 20.19 33.89 -31.22
N GLU A 203 18.93 33.47 -31.36
CA GLU A 203 17.77 34.31 -31.08
C GLU A 203 17.12 33.83 -29.79
N PHE A 204 17.14 34.69 -28.77
CA PHE A 204 16.44 34.44 -27.53
C PHE A 204 14.95 34.69 -27.69
N ARG A 205 14.14 33.77 -27.19
CA ARG A 205 12.68 33.84 -27.22
C ARG A 205 12.15 33.71 -25.80
N ARG A 206 11.16 34.53 -25.46
CA ARG A 206 10.44 34.50 -24.20
C ARG A 206 8.95 34.27 -24.47
N ASP A 207 8.33 33.40 -23.67
CA ASP A 207 6.91 33.10 -23.68
C ASP A 207 6.46 32.87 -22.23
N ASP A 208 5.93 33.92 -21.59
CA ASP A 208 5.60 33.98 -20.15
C ASP A 208 6.77 33.46 -19.26
N LEU A 209 6.62 32.23 -18.76
CA LEU A 209 7.54 31.53 -17.88
C LEU A 209 8.56 30.65 -18.60
N MET A 210 8.66 30.75 -19.92
CA MET A 210 9.64 30.05 -20.72
C MET A 210 10.59 31.04 -21.37
N PHE A 211 11.87 30.67 -21.38
CA PHE A 211 12.92 31.44 -22.04
C PHE A 211 13.91 30.49 -22.69
N TRP A 212 14.14 30.60 -23.99
CA TRP A 212 14.98 29.66 -24.73
C TRP A 212 15.66 30.30 -25.93
N ARG A 213 16.65 29.59 -26.46
CA ARG A 213 17.26 29.90 -27.75
C ARG A 213 17.47 28.62 -28.55
N ARG A 214 17.61 28.78 -29.86
CA ARG A 214 17.94 27.68 -30.77
C ARG A 214 19.11 28.10 -31.65
N ASP A 215 20.10 27.23 -31.73
CA ASP A 215 21.34 27.43 -32.46
C ASP A 215 21.48 26.34 -33.54
N TYR A 216 22.04 26.69 -34.71
CA TYR A 216 22.54 25.74 -35.72
C TYR A 216 24.05 25.94 -35.87
N CYS A 217 24.80 24.85 -35.77
CA CYS A 217 26.26 24.89 -35.78
C CYS A 217 26.78 23.97 -36.89
N GLY A 218 27.67 24.50 -37.74
CA GLY A 218 28.37 23.74 -38.78
C GLY A 218 29.62 22.99 -38.27
N LYS A 219 29.83 22.98 -36.95
CA LYS A 219 30.96 22.30 -36.28
C LYS A 219 30.44 21.61 -35.03
N THR A 220 30.65 20.31 -34.95
CA THR A 220 30.23 19.49 -33.82
C THR A 220 31.44 19.00 -33.02
N PRO A 221 31.29 18.69 -31.72
CA PRO A 221 32.36 18.10 -30.92
C PRO A 221 32.64 16.62 -31.27
N TYR A 222 31.83 16.00 -32.14
CA TYR A 222 31.94 14.58 -32.50
C TYR A 222 32.34 14.43 -33.96
N GLU A 223 33.47 13.77 -34.23
CA GLU A 223 34.04 13.63 -35.58
C GLU A 223 33.08 13.03 -36.63
N ARG A 224 32.11 12.23 -36.18
CA ARG A 224 31.13 11.53 -37.03
C ARG A 224 29.95 12.39 -37.50
N PHE A 225 29.82 13.63 -37.00
CA PHE A 225 28.73 14.54 -37.31
C PHE A 225 29.27 15.84 -37.91
N GLN A 226 28.59 16.32 -38.96
CA GLN A 226 28.99 17.50 -39.72
C GLN A 226 28.19 18.75 -39.33
N SER A 227 27.05 18.60 -38.66
CA SER A 227 26.30 19.72 -38.11
C SER A 227 25.48 19.31 -36.89
N ASP A 228 25.11 20.28 -36.06
CA ASP A 228 24.23 20.10 -34.91
C ASP A 228 23.24 21.25 -34.73
N SER A 229 22.13 20.95 -34.08
CA SER A 229 21.21 21.95 -33.55
C SER A 229 21.11 21.83 -32.04
N ARG A 230 21.18 22.97 -31.34
CA ARG A 230 21.03 23.06 -29.90
C ARG A 230 19.80 23.88 -29.56
N LEU A 231 18.86 23.29 -28.83
CA LEU A 231 17.73 23.99 -28.23
C LEU A 231 17.93 24.01 -26.72
N ARG A 232 18.22 25.19 -26.16
CA ARG A 232 18.48 25.35 -24.73
C ARG A 232 17.60 26.42 -24.14
N GLY A 233 17.08 26.18 -22.94
CA GLY A 233 16.26 27.16 -22.24
C GLY A 233 15.77 26.67 -20.90
N ARG A 234 14.86 27.44 -20.32
CA ARG A 234 14.22 27.15 -19.04
C ARG A 234 12.71 27.26 -19.17
N ARG A 235 12.01 26.47 -18.36
CA ARG A 235 10.58 26.61 -18.10
C ARG A 235 10.38 26.70 -16.59
N LEU A 236 9.69 27.74 -16.12
CA LEU A 236 9.33 27.83 -14.71
C LEU A 236 7.97 27.17 -14.48
N ILE A 237 7.88 26.38 -13.40
CA ILE A 237 6.65 25.77 -12.93
C ILE A 237 6.12 26.58 -11.75
N LYS A 238 4.87 27.06 -11.88
CA LYS A 238 4.18 27.84 -10.85
C LYS A 238 3.78 26.94 -9.67
N PRO A 239 3.85 27.43 -8.42
CA PRO A 239 3.22 26.74 -7.29
C PRO A 239 1.70 26.59 -7.49
N LEU A 240 1.07 25.74 -6.68
CA LEU A 240 -0.37 25.86 -6.43
C LEU A 240 -0.65 27.08 -5.53
N PRO A 241 -1.90 27.54 -5.43
CA PRO A 241 -2.29 28.41 -4.32
C PRO A 241 -1.90 27.78 -2.99
N LYS A 242 -1.42 28.58 -2.03
CA LYS A 242 -0.96 28.08 -0.72
C LYS A 242 -2.03 27.27 0.02
N SER A 243 -3.31 27.65 -0.13
CA SER A 243 -4.49 26.93 0.37
C SER A 243 -4.77 25.58 -0.29
N LYS A 244 -4.05 25.23 -1.36
CA LYS A 244 -4.12 23.93 -2.05
C LYS A 244 -2.83 23.12 -1.88
N SER A 245 -1.99 23.51 -0.92
CA SER A 245 -0.77 22.76 -0.58
C SER A 245 -1.08 21.43 0.10
N GLY A 246 -2.19 21.33 0.85
CA GLY A 246 -2.52 20.17 1.66
C GLY A 246 -1.67 20.03 2.92
N PHE A 247 -1.05 21.11 3.40
CA PHE A 247 -0.14 21.10 4.54
C PHE A 247 -0.65 21.96 5.70
N GLY A 248 -0.62 21.42 6.92
CA GLY A 248 -1.09 22.12 8.13
C GLY A 248 -2.55 22.56 7.99
N ASP A 249 -2.83 23.82 8.33
CA ASP A 249 -4.17 24.43 8.23
C ASP A 249 -4.72 24.51 6.80
N PHE A 250 -3.90 24.20 5.78
CA PHE A 250 -4.33 24.12 4.38
C PHE A 250 -4.64 22.68 3.92
N ALA A 251 -4.69 21.72 4.85
CA ALA A 251 -5.30 20.42 4.61
C ALA A 251 -6.80 20.59 4.25
N GLU A 252 -7.38 19.63 3.53
CA GLU A 252 -8.82 19.68 3.25
C GLU A 252 -9.61 19.54 4.55
N GLU A 253 -10.67 20.34 4.71
CA GLU A 253 -11.57 20.19 5.85
C GLU A 253 -12.20 18.79 5.83
N PRO A 254 -12.27 18.12 7.00
CA PRO A 254 -12.87 16.80 7.09
C PRO A 254 -14.33 16.86 6.70
N LYS A 255 -14.78 15.82 5.98
CA LYS A 255 -16.16 15.63 5.57
C LYS A 255 -16.74 14.49 6.38
N TYR A 256 -18.02 14.61 6.71
CA TYR A 256 -18.74 13.64 7.52
C TYR A 256 -20.03 13.19 6.84
N VAL A 257 -20.31 11.90 6.94
CA VAL A 257 -21.53 11.30 6.41
C VAL A 257 -22.60 11.21 7.50
N GLU A 258 -23.86 11.01 7.09
CA GLU A 258 -24.97 10.74 8.01
C GLU A 258 -25.34 9.26 7.97
N PHE A 259 -25.75 8.74 9.12
CA PHE A 259 -26.13 7.34 9.31
C PHE A 259 -27.54 7.24 9.87
N ILE A 260 -28.22 6.14 9.56
CA ILE A 260 -29.51 5.79 10.16
C ILE A 260 -29.27 5.47 11.63
N VAL A 261 -29.87 6.26 12.51
CA VAL A 261 -29.76 6.11 13.97
C VAL A 261 -31.06 5.64 14.63
N ASP A 262 -32.20 5.84 13.97
CA ASP A 262 -33.51 5.48 14.49
C ASP A 262 -34.57 5.35 13.37
N VAL A 263 -35.78 4.97 13.75
CA VAL A 263 -36.99 5.01 12.92
C VAL A 263 -38.06 5.81 13.67
N ASP A 264 -38.64 6.81 13.01
CA ASP A 264 -39.65 7.66 13.64
C ASP A 264 -41.03 6.98 13.76
N GLU A 265 -41.99 7.69 14.35
CA GLU A 265 -43.37 7.20 14.55
C GLU A 265 -44.12 6.87 13.24
N ASN A 266 -43.69 7.42 12.11
CA ASN A 266 -44.26 7.16 10.78
C ASN A 266 -43.58 5.99 10.06
N GLY A 267 -42.50 5.45 10.62
CA GLY A 267 -41.69 4.42 9.98
C GLY A 267 -40.58 4.97 9.09
N ASP A 268 -40.35 6.28 9.10
CA ASP A 268 -39.30 6.93 8.32
C ASP A 268 -37.96 6.86 9.05
N LYS A 269 -36.88 6.68 8.28
CA LYS A 269 -35.53 6.56 8.82
C LYS A 269 -35.04 7.91 9.34
N VAL A 270 -34.54 7.94 10.56
CA VAL A 270 -33.90 9.11 11.17
C VAL A 270 -32.41 9.04 10.93
N TYR A 271 -31.85 10.10 10.36
CA TYR A 271 -30.43 10.22 10.04
C TYR A 271 -29.73 11.19 10.98
N HIS A 272 -28.46 10.92 11.31
CA HIS A 272 -27.62 11.84 12.05
C HIS A 272 -26.18 11.80 11.54
N THR A 273 -25.51 12.95 11.56
CA THR A 273 -24.09 13.07 11.20
C THR A 273 -23.19 12.31 12.17
N CYS A 274 -22.10 11.72 11.66
CA CYS A 274 -21.00 11.19 12.46
C CYS A 274 -19.93 12.24 12.81
N ASP A 275 -20.13 13.52 12.49
CA ASP A 275 -19.21 14.60 12.84
C ASP A 275 -19.03 14.70 14.36
N PRO A 276 -17.84 14.37 14.91
CA PRO A 276 -17.62 14.28 16.34
C PRO A 276 -17.80 15.63 17.06
N TYR A 277 -17.70 16.75 16.33
CA TYR A 277 -17.92 18.09 16.89
C TYR A 277 -19.40 18.50 16.96
N LYS A 278 -20.30 17.72 16.34
CA LYS A 278 -21.76 17.94 16.37
C LYS A 278 -22.52 16.92 17.22
N LEU A 279 -21.85 15.90 17.75
CA LEU A 279 -22.43 14.89 18.64
C LEU A 279 -22.54 15.39 20.08
N SER A 280 -23.57 14.94 20.80
CA SER A 280 -23.75 15.25 22.22
C SER A 280 -22.81 14.42 23.10
N GLY A 281 -22.33 15.00 24.21
CA GLY A 281 -21.30 14.41 25.08
C GLY A 281 -19.84 14.68 24.62
N GLY A 282 -19.63 15.65 23.74
CA GLY A 282 -18.31 16.17 23.32
C GLY A 282 -17.95 17.53 23.93
N LEU A 283 -16.76 18.06 23.57
CA LEU A 283 -16.31 19.41 23.96
C LEU A 283 -17.05 20.48 23.13
N GLY A 284 -18.30 20.79 23.48
CA GLY A 284 -19.12 21.83 22.82
C GLY A 284 -20.62 21.52 22.74
N GLU A 285 -21.21 21.00 23.83
CA GLU A 285 -22.54 20.36 23.88
C GLU A 285 -23.68 21.05 23.11
N ASN A 286 -24.31 20.30 22.20
CA ASN A 286 -25.71 20.48 21.80
C ASN A 286 -26.53 19.38 22.49
N SER A 287 -27.34 19.72 23.49
CA SER A 287 -28.16 18.74 24.24
C SER A 287 -29.17 17.97 23.38
N ASP A 288 -29.51 18.52 22.22
CA ASP A 288 -30.57 18.02 21.33
C ASP A 288 -30.02 17.16 20.18
N SER A 289 -28.70 16.91 20.11
CA SER A 289 -28.08 16.07 19.07
C SER A 289 -27.86 14.62 19.54
N ALA A 290 -27.69 13.70 18.58
CA ALA A 290 -27.44 12.30 18.89
C ALA A 290 -26.19 12.14 19.77
N SER A 291 -26.30 11.26 20.76
CA SER A 291 -25.19 10.92 21.65
C SER A 291 -24.04 10.33 20.86
N ARG A 292 -22.81 10.66 21.25
CA ARG A 292 -21.60 9.99 20.72
C ARG A 292 -21.64 8.47 20.88
N TYR A 293 -22.40 7.97 21.86
CA TYR A 293 -22.60 6.55 22.14
C TYR A 293 -23.80 5.93 21.42
N THR A 294 -24.40 6.65 20.45
CA THR A 294 -25.47 6.09 19.62
C THR A 294 -24.94 4.90 18.84
N ILE A 295 -25.65 3.77 18.91
CA ILE A 295 -25.27 2.54 18.20
C ILE A 295 -25.90 2.53 16.81
N VAL A 296 -25.05 2.49 15.79
CA VAL A 296 -25.44 2.36 14.38
C VAL A 296 -25.33 0.90 13.96
N HIS A 297 -26.32 0.44 13.20
CA HIS A 297 -26.44 -0.95 12.79
C HIS A 297 -26.13 -1.13 11.30
N PHE A 298 -25.43 -2.22 11.00
CA PHE A 298 -25.03 -2.58 9.65
C PHE A 298 -25.26 -4.06 9.38
N ARG A 299 -25.59 -4.41 8.14
CA ARG A 299 -25.51 -5.81 7.70
C ARG A 299 -24.07 -6.31 7.77
N LYS A 300 -23.87 -7.59 8.13
CA LYS A 300 -22.52 -8.20 8.27
C LYS A 300 -21.63 -8.02 7.04
N GLN A 301 -22.22 -8.02 5.86
CA GLN A 301 -21.52 -7.87 4.57
C GLN A 301 -20.75 -6.56 4.42
N VAL A 302 -20.97 -5.54 5.27
CA VAL A 302 -20.13 -4.34 5.29
C VAL A 302 -18.65 -4.67 5.51
N LEU A 303 -18.36 -5.80 6.17
CA LEU A 303 -17.00 -6.27 6.44
C LEU A 303 -16.34 -7.01 5.25
N ASP A 304 -17.08 -7.38 4.21
CA ASP A 304 -16.56 -8.18 3.09
C ASP A 304 -15.41 -7.47 2.37
N LYS A 305 -15.50 -6.14 2.23
CA LYS A 305 -14.42 -5.30 1.70
C LYS A 305 -13.10 -5.59 2.43
N TYR A 306 -13.12 -5.58 3.75
CA TYR A 306 -11.92 -5.74 4.58
C TYR A 306 -11.38 -7.17 4.52
N TYR A 307 -12.27 -8.16 4.53
CA TYR A 307 -11.87 -9.55 4.44
C TYR A 307 -11.28 -9.95 3.08
N ASN A 308 -11.64 -9.25 2.01
CA ASN A 308 -11.16 -9.53 0.65
C ASN A 308 -9.77 -8.94 0.38
N GLU A 309 -9.28 -8.03 1.23
CA GLU A 309 -7.94 -7.43 1.14
C GLU A 309 -7.13 -7.60 2.45
N PRO A 310 -6.85 -8.86 2.90
CA PRO A 310 -6.24 -9.16 4.20
C PRO A 310 -4.76 -8.75 4.36
N ASN A 311 -4.13 -8.28 3.29
CA ASN A 311 -2.80 -7.68 3.34
C ASN A 311 -2.85 -6.19 3.72
N LYS A 312 -4.01 -5.56 3.50
CA LYS A 312 -4.25 -4.14 3.76
C LYS A 312 -5.04 -3.94 5.05
N TYR A 313 -6.10 -4.73 5.23
CA TYR A 313 -6.99 -4.63 6.40
C TYR A 313 -6.83 -5.81 7.35
N GLY A 314 -7.19 -5.57 8.61
CA GLY A 314 -7.37 -6.59 9.62
C GLY A 314 -8.77 -6.52 10.21
N VAL A 315 -9.42 -7.67 10.32
CA VAL A 315 -10.67 -7.82 11.09
C VAL A 315 -10.40 -8.82 12.22
N ARG A 316 -10.71 -8.44 13.45
CA ARG A 316 -10.49 -9.23 14.66
C ARG A 316 -11.70 -9.13 15.57
N ASP A 317 -11.64 -9.83 16.69
CA ASP A 317 -12.58 -9.63 17.79
C ASP A 317 -12.71 -8.15 18.14
N SER A 318 -13.92 -7.64 17.91
CA SER A 318 -14.34 -6.28 18.23
C SER A 318 -13.54 -5.16 17.57
N MET A 319 -12.87 -5.42 16.44
CA MET A 319 -12.06 -4.40 15.77
C MET A 319 -11.92 -4.65 14.26
N VAL A 320 -11.96 -3.56 13.48
CA VAL A 320 -11.51 -3.50 12.09
C VAL A 320 -10.45 -2.41 11.95
N CYS A 321 -9.41 -2.64 11.15
CA CYS A 321 -8.33 -1.66 10.94
C CYS A 321 -7.73 -1.70 9.54
N CYS A 322 -7.10 -0.59 9.13
CA CYS A 322 -6.18 -0.51 8.00
C CYS A 322 -4.77 -0.26 8.54
N GLY A 323 -4.00 -1.34 8.75
CA GLY A 323 -2.68 -1.26 9.39
C GLY A 323 -2.73 -0.46 10.69
N SER A 324 -1.92 0.60 10.77
CA SER A 324 -1.91 1.59 11.85
C SER A 324 -2.47 2.96 11.42
N LEU A 325 -3.06 3.07 10.23
CA LEU A 325 -3.62 4.33 9.73
C LEU A 325 -4.91 4.68 10.49
N TRP A 326 -5.78 3.68 10.66
CA TRP A 326 -6.98 3.80 11.46
C TRP A 326 -7.43 2.44 11.99
N SER A 327 -8.20 2.47 13.07
CA SER A 327 -8.88 1.32 13.64
C SER A 327 -10.21 1.75 14.22
N MET A 328 -11.21 0.91 14.10
CA MET A 328 -12.55 1.14 14.61
C MET A 328 -13.01 -0.05 15.44
N ARG A 329 -13.61 0.24 16.59
CA ARG A 329 -14.26 -0.77 17.43
C ARG A 329 -15.59 -1.15 16.81
N ILE A 330 -15.88 -2.44 16.78
CA ILE A 330 -17.12 -2.97 16.21
C ILE A 330 -17.68 -4.03 17.13
N ASP A 331 -18.99 -4.25 17.10
CA ASP A 331 -19.62 -5.46 17.60
C ASP A 331 -19.79 -6.43 16.44
N ASN A 332 -18.93 -7.44 16.35
CA ASN A 332 -18.99 -8.46 15.32
C ASN A 332 -19.41 -9.85 15.84
N HIS A 333 -20.14 -9.93 16.96
CA HIS A 333 -20.59 -11.24 17.50
C HIS A 333 -21.96 -11.68 16.97
N ASP A 334 -22.78 -10.76 16.47
CA ASP A 334 -24.04 -11.14 15.83
C ASP A 334 -23.79 -11.83 14.47
N ARG A 335 -24.64 -12.80 14.11
CA ARG A 335 -24.54 -13.55 12.87
C ARG A 335 -24.76 -12.67 11.64
N ASP A 336 -25.75 -11.79 11.69
CA ASP A 336 -26.30 -11.11 10.51
C ASP A 336 -25.98 -9.61 10.51
N LYS A 337 -25.53 -9.06 11.63
CA LYS A 337 -25.20 -7.63 11.76
C LYS A 337 -23.85 -7.32 12.42
N VAL A 338 -23.46 -6.06 12.26
CA VAL A 338 -22.37 -5.40 12.98
C VAL A 338 -22.90 -4.12 13.59
N CYS A 339 -22.50 -3.81 14.82
CA CYS A 339 -22.87 -2.56 15.48
C CYS A 339 -21.62 -1.71 15.74
N VAL A 340 -21.76 -0.39 15.67
CA VAL A 340 -20.64 0.56 15.84
C VAL A 340 -21.15 1.81 16.56
N PHE A 341 -20.32 2.45 17.38
CA PHE A 341 -20.66 3.78 17.89
C PHE A 341 -20.59 4.83 16.78
N LEU A 342 -21.54 5.76 16.77
CA LEU A 342 -21.60 6.84 15.78
C LEU A 342 -20.34 7.71 15.77
N ASP A 343 -19.75 7.95 16.94
CA ASP A 343 -18.48 8.70 17.10
C ASP A 343 -17.29 7.99 16.43
N ASP A 344 -17.21 6.67 16.56
CA ASP A 344 -16.13 5.88 15.96
C ASP A 344 -16.18 5.93 14.43
N LEU A 345 -17.38 6.00 13.83
CA LEU A 345 -17.53 6.21 12.39
C LEU A 345 -17.00 7.58 11.94
N GLY A 346 -17.12 8.61 12.80
CA GLY A 346 -16.56 9.94 12.54
C GLY A 346 -15.05 9.97 12.48
N MET A 347 -14.37 9.00 13.09
CA MET A 347 -12.90 8.91 13.11
C MET A 347 -12.32 8.20 11.88
N LEU A 348 -13.16 7.61 11.03
CA LEU A 348 -12.73 6.97 9.79
C LEU A 348 -12.44 7.98 8.68
N PRO A 349 -11.56 7.65 7.71
CA PRO A 349 -11.45 8.40 6.46
C PRO A 349 -12.81 8.53 5.77
N TYR A 350 -13.04 9.66 5.09
CA TYR A 350 -14.35 9.99 4.50
C TYR A 350 -14.88 8.92 3.52
N THR A 351 -13.99 8.33 2.74
CA THR A 351 -14.23 7.22 1.82
C THR A 351 -14.66 5.95 2.53
N GLU A 352 -14.08 5.64 3.70
CA GLU A 352 -14.55 4.57 4.56
C GLU A 352 -15.93 4.90 5.14
N GLN A 353 -16.16 6.12 5.63
CA GLN A 353 -17.50 6.54 6.09
C GLN A 353 -18.55 6.34 4.99
N CYS A 354 -18.24 6.73 3.74
CA CYS A 354 -19.11 6.51 2.58
C CYS A 354 -19.36 5.03 2.27
N HIS A 355 -18.38 4.15 2.55
CA HIS A 355 -18.56 2.70 2.41
C HIS A 355 -19.57 2.17 3.45
N TRP A 356 -19.41 2.56 4.72
CA TRP A 356 -20.34 2.16 5.77
C TRP A 356 -21.74 2.72 5.56
N SER A 357 -21.87 3.94 5.02
CA SER A 357 -23.15 4.61 4.79
C SER A 357 -23.93 4.09 3.58
N GLN A 358 -23.41 3.11 2.84
CA GLN A 358 -24.10 2.62 1.64
C GLN A 358 -25.47 2.03 2.01
N PRO A 359 -26.54 2.30 1.23
CA PRO A 359 -27.90 1.90 1.60
C PRO A 359 -28.12 0.40 1.79
N GLN A 360 -27.29 -0.45 1.18
CA GLN A 360 -27.36 -1.89 1.36
C GLN A 360 -26.74 -2.37 2.69
N TYR A 361 -25.89 -1.57 3.32
CA TYR A 361 -25.18 -1.92 4.54
C TYR A 361 -25.77 -1.25 5.78
N ASN A 362 -25.94 0.08 5.77
CA ASN A 362 -26.52 0.79 6.91
C ASN A 362 -28.02 0.51 7.00
N ILE A 363 -28.42 -0.16 8.09
CA ILE A 363 -29.79 -0.58 8.35
C ILE A 363 -30.35 0.18 9.56
N PRO A 364 -31.68 0.31 9.66
CA PRO A 364 -32.30 0.80 10.89
C PRO A 364 -31.91 -0.06 12.10
N PRO A 365 -31.94 0.50 13.32
CA PRO A 365 -31.70 -0.28 14.52
C PRO A 365 -32.61 -1.50 14.61
N GLU A 366 -31.99 -2.67 14.78
CA GLU A 366 -32.69 -3.95 14.86
C GLU A 366 -32.09 -4.76 16.00
N GLY A 367 -32.84 -4.93 17.10
CA GLY A 367 -32.35 -5.59 18.32
C GLY A 367 -31.33 -4.75 19.10
N GLY A 368 -30.50 -5.41 19.92
CA GLY A 368 -29.43 -4.78 20.71
C GLY A 368 -28.03 -5.22 20.29
N VAL A 369 -27.01 -4.72 20.97
CA VAL A 369 -25.64 -5.21 20.84
C VAL A 369 -25.48 -6.59 21.48
N SER A 370 -24.42 -7.31 21.12
CA SER A 370 -24.06 -8.57 21.76
C SER A 370 -23.71 -8.41 23.23
N GLU A 371 -23.91 -9.48 24.01
CA GLU A 371 -23.55 -9.50 25.43
C GLU A 371 -22.06 -9.18 25.63
N THR A 372 -21.19 -9.76 24.79
CA THR A 372 -19.75 -9.52 24.84
C THR A 372 -19.42 -8.03 24.62
N PHE A 373 -20.05 -7.40 23.63
CA PHE A 373 -19.86 -5.96 23.38
C PHE A 373 -20.41 -5.11 24.52
N TYR A 374 -21.60 -5.43 25.03
CA TYR A 374 -22.21 -4.72 26.16
C TYR A 374 -21.30 -4.76 27.40
N ARG A 375 -20.83 -5.94 27.79
CA ARG A 375 -19.94 -6.12 28.93
C ARG A 375 -18.64 -5.33 28.78
N ARG A 376 -18.03 -5.36 27.59
CA ARG A 376 -16.76 -4.67 27.32
C ARG A 376 -16.91 -3.15 27.23
N MET A 377 -17.83 -2.69 26.39
CA MET A 377 -17.91 -1.29 25.97
C MET A 377 -18.80 -0.44 26.88
N ILE A 378 -19.79 -1.05 27.53
CA ILE A 378 -20.74 -0.35 28.40
C ILE A 378 -20.40 -0.59 29.88
N GLN A 379 -20.09 -1.83 30.27
CA GLN A 379 -19.80 -2.14 31.69
C GLN A 379 -18.30 -2.07 32.06
N GLY A 380 -17.40 -2.02 31.07
CA GLY A 380 -15.95 -1.99 31.30
C GLY A 380 -15.38 -3.31 31.83
N GLU A 381 -16.05 -4.43 31.57
CA GLU A 381 -15.64 -5.76 32.03
C GLU A 381 -14.70 -6.45 31.03
N TRP A 382 -13.80 -7.28 31.57
CA TRP A 382 -13.07 -8.26 30.76
C TRP A 382 -14.02 -9.41 30.38
N ALA A 383 -14.40 -9.48 29.12
CA ALA A 383 -15.14 -10.60 28.55
C ALA A 383 -14.34 -11.22 27.39
N SER A 384 -14.29 -12.55 27.32
CA SER A 384 -13.73 -13.28 26.18
C SER A 384 -14.79 -13.46 25.10
N SER A 385 -14.37 -13.52 23.83
CA SER A 385 -15.28 -13.89 22.74
C SER A 385 -15.63 -15.37 22.82
N ASP A 386 -16.88 -15.69 22.49
CA ASP A 386 -17.39 -17.04 22.29
C ASP A 386 -17.51 -17.43 20.81
N GLN A 387 -17.21 -16.51 19.88
CA GLN A 387 -17.27 -16.78 18.45
C GLN A 387 -16.22 -17.83 18.01
N PRO A 388 -16.63 -18.87 17.26
CA PRO A 388 -15.73 -19.94 16.82
C PRO A 388 -14.51 -19.50 16.01
N ASP A 389 -14.59 -18.46 15.19
CA ASP A 389 -13.45 -17.95 14.41
C ASP A 389 -12.43 -17.23 15.29
N HIS A 390 -12.88 -16.43 16.27
CA HIS A 390 -11.99 -15.83 17.27
C HIS A 390 -11.30 -16.92 18.12
N LEU A 391 -12.07 -17.91 18.59
CA LEU A 391 -11.54 -19.03 19.37
C LEU A 391 -10.55 -19.89 18.56
N PHE A 392 -10.83 -20.10 17.27
CA PHE A 392 -9.92 -20.85 16.39
C PHE A 392 -8.53 -20.21 16.35
N GLN A 393 -8.47 -18.88 16.16
CA GLN A 393 -7.20 -18.18 16.11
C GLN A 393 -6.44 -18.33 17.44
N GLN A 394 -7.14 -18.20 18.57
CA GLN A 394 -6.57 -18.39 19.89
C GLN A 394 -6.02 -19.82 20.09
N SER A 395 -6.80 -20.86 19.75
CA SER A 395 -6.36 -22.27 19.86
C SER A 395 -5.20 -22.60 18.92
N TYR A 396 -5.16 -21.98 17.73
CA TYR A 396 -4.03 -22.15 16.80
C TYR A 396 -2.75 -21.57 17.39
N GLU A 397 -2.80 -20.36 17.94
CA GLU A 397 -1.66 -19.72 18.62
C GLU A 397 -1.19 -20.51 19.85
N GLN A 398 -2.14 -21.07 20.63
CA GLN A 398 -1.83 -21.94 21.75
C GLN A 398 -1.13 -23.23 21.33
N LEU A 399 -1.58 -23.88 20.25
CA LEU A 399 -0.91 -25.06 19.71
C LEU A 399 0.51 -24.72 19.26
N GLN A 400 0.71 -23.61 18.53
CA GLN A 400 2.03 -23.18 18.09
C GLN A 400 3.00 -22.96 19.27
N LYS A 401 2.48 -22.35 20.34
CA LYS A 401 3.23 -22.16 21.59
C LYS A 401 3.56 -23.50 22.26
N ALA A 402 2.57 -24.37 22.45
CA ALA A 402 2.76 -25.69 23.05
C ALA A 402 3.78 -26.54 22.27
N CYS A 403 3.70 -26.55 20.93
CA CYS A 403 4.66 -27.20 20.06
C CYS A 403 6.09 -26.66 20.26
N LYS A 404 6.26 -25.33 20.31
CA LYS A 404 7.57 -24.72 20.53
C LYS A 404 8.16 -25.09 21.89
N GLU A 405 7.33 -25.10 22.93
CA GLU A 405 7.75 -25.36 24.31
C GLU A 405 8.01 -26.85 24.59
N CYS A 406 7.19 -27.75 24.04
CA CYS A 406 7.23 -29.18 24.37
C CYS A 406 7.91 -30.06 23.30
N LEU A 407 7.91 -29.66 22.03
CA LEU A 407 8.47 -30.47 20.93
C LEU A 407 9.74 -29.86 20.30
N GLY A 408 9.89 -28.54 20.35
CA GLY A 408 10.95 -27.82 19.63
C GLY A 408 10.70 -27.62 18.13
N TRP A 409 9.62 -28.20 17.59
CA TRP A 409 9.17 -28.07 16.20
C TRP A 409 7.65 -27.91 16.14
N GLN A 410 7.13 -27.48 14.99
CA GLN A 410 5.71 -27.17 14.81
C GLN A 410 4.93 -28.32 14.17
N LEU A 411 3.85 -28.77 14.81
CA LEU A 411 2.97 -29.82 14.29
C LEU A 411 2.24 -29.38 13.02
N LEU A 412 1.76 -28.14 13.02
CA LEU A 412 1.26 -27.42 11.84
C LEU A 412 2.32 -26.38 11.45
N LYS A 413 2.91 -26.50 10.26
CA LYS A 413 3.91 -25.56 9.77
C LYS A 413 3.33 -24.15 9.71
N PRO A 414 4.05 -23.13 10.22
CA PRO A 414 3.63 -21.75 10.05
C PRO A 414 3.65 -21.39 8.56
N PHE A 415 2.70 -20.57 8.12
CA PHE A 415 2.67 -20.09 6.75
C PHE A 415 3.80 -19.10 6.49
N GLY A 416 4.37 -19.16 5.28
CA GLY A 416 5.27 -18.11 4.80
C GLY A 416 4.49 -16.84 4.42
N PRO A 417 5.18 -15.72 4.14
CA PRO A 417 4.55 -14.42 3.87
C PRO A 417 3.50 -14.41 2.75
N GLY A 418 3.57 -15.37 1.81
CA GLY A 418 2.62 -15.49 0.70
C GLY A 418 1.30 -16.21 1.04
N ASP A 419 1.22 -16.94 2.15
CA ASP A 419 0.05 -17.75 2.53
C ASP A 419 -0.58 -17.35 3.88
N GLU A 420 0.03 -16.41 4.62
CA GLU A 420 -0.51 -15.89 5.89
C GLU A 420 -1.95 -15.35 5.77
N TYR A 421 -2.34 -14.88 4.57
CA TYR A 421 -3.67 -14.37 4.31
C TYR A 421 -4.78 -15.40 4.60
N ARG A 422 -4.48 -16.70 4.48
CA ARG A 422 -5.46 -17.79 4.71
C ARG A 422 -5.93 -17.81 6.15
N LEU A 423 -5.00 -17.65 7.09
CA LEU A 423 -5.32 -17.57 8.51
C LEU A 423 -6.08 -16.28 8.82
N LYS A 424 -5.65 -15.14 8.25
CA LYS A 424 -6.29 -13.83 8.44
C LYS A 424 -7.71 -13.75 7.89
N ARG A 425 -8.02 -14.52 6.83
CA ARG A 425 -9.32 -14.52 6.16
C ARG A 425 -10.34 -15.43 6.83
N LEU A 426 -9.87 -16.41 7.62
CA LEU A 426 -10.72 -17.39 8.25
C LEU A 426 -11.70 -16.70 9.20
N ARG A 427 -12.99 -16.97 8.98
CA ARG A 427 -14.11 -16.32 9.65
C ARG A 427 -15.39 -17.12 9.45
N ILE A 428 -16.44 -16.78 10.17
CA ILE A 428 -17.79 -17.17 9.78
C ILE A 428 -18.21 -16.37 8.52
N PRO A 429 -18.79 -17.01 7.48
CA PRO A 429 -19.31 -16.29 6.32
C PRO A 429 -20.27 -15.16 6.72
N THR A 430 -20.16 -14.03 6.05
CA THR A 430 -21.02 -12.85 6.26
C THR A 430 -22.39 -12.98 5.60
N ALA A 431 -22.53 -13.96 4.69
CA ALA A 431 -23.75 -14.24 3.94
C ALA A 431 -23.84 -15.75 3.63
N ASN A 432 -25.02 -16.19 3.22
CA ASN A 432 -25.29 -17.58 2.82
C ASN A 432 -24.81 -17.88 1.37
N GLU A 433 -23.55 -17.59 1.07
CA GLU A 433 -22.97 -17.72 -0.27
C GLU A 433 -22.06 -18.96 -0.40
N GLU A 434 -22.32 -19.78 -1.42
CA GLU A 434 -21.62 -21.06 -1.65
C GLU A 434 -20.13 -20.88 -1.96
N SER A 435 -19.79 -19.86 -2.73
CA SER A 435 -18.39 -19.56 -3.10
C SER A 435 -17.56 -19.23 -1.87
N HIS A 436 -18.05 -18.32 -1.02
CA HIS A 436 -17.38 -17.93 0.22
C HIS A 436 -17.21 -19.12 1.17
N PHE A 437 -18.24 -19.96 1.30
CA PHE A 437 -18.16 -21.18 2.09
C PHE A 437 -17.05 -22.12 1.60
N LYS A 438 -16.99 -22.38 0.29
CA LYS A 438 -15.96 -23.26 -0.31
C LYS A 438 -14.55 -22.70 -0.14
N ASP A 439 -14.36 -21.40 -0.31
CA ASP A 439 -13.07 -20.75 -0.12
C ASP A 439 -12.58 -20.88 1.33
N LEU A 440 -13.47 -20.68 2.30
CA LEU A 440 -13.16 -20.83 3.72
C LEU A 440 -12.89 -22.30 4.13
N VAL A 441 -13.63 -23.26 3.58
CA VAL A 441 -13.33 -24.70 3.74
C VAL A 441 -11.95 -25.04 3.16
N SER A 442 -11.62 -24.46 2.01
CA SER A 442 -10.31 -24.64 1.39
C SER A 442 -9.20 -24.08 2.28
N ASP A 443 -9.33 -22.86 2.79
CA ASP A 443 -8.35 -22.25 3.70
C ASP A 443 -8.17 -23.07 4.98
N LEU A 444 -9.26 -23.46 5.63
CA LEU A 444 -9.23 -24.26 6.85
C LEU A 444 -8.53 -25.61 6.64
N THR A 445 -8.79 -26.26 5.50
CA THR A 445 -8.09 -27.51 5.15
C THR A 445 -6.60 -27.28 4.93
N SER A 446 -6.21 -26.18 4.30
CA SER A 446 -4.79 -25.85 4.15
C SER A 446 -4.12 -25.63 5.51
N ILE A 447 -4.82 -24.99 6.45
CA ILE A 447 -4.32 -24.72 7.82
C ILE A 447 -4.20 -25.99 8.65
N LEU A 448 -5.19 -26.90 8.61
CA LEU A 448 -5.24 -28.05 9.52
C LEU A 448 -4.64 -29.34 8.96
N ILE A 449 -4.63 -29.50 7.63
CA ILE A 449 -4.27 -30.76 6.98
C ILE A 449 -3.02 -30.59 6.13
N GLU A 450 -2.99 -29.62 5.23
CA GLU A 450 -1.83 -29.46 4.32
C GLU A 450 -0.61 -28.89 5.05
N ALA A 451 -0.82 -28.10 6.10
CA ALA A 451 0.25 -27.60 6.95
C ALA A 451 0.83 -28.66 7.90
N LEU A 452 0.27 -29.88 7.97
CA LEU A 452 0.85 -30.95 8.80
C LEU A 452 2.32 -31.15 8.46
N ASN A 453 3.16 -31.17 9.49
CA ASN A 453 4.60 -31.28 9.31
C ASN A 453 5.02 -32.72 9.00
N GLU A 454 4.85 -33.11 7.74
CA GLU A 454 5.12 -34.46 7.24
C GLU A 454 6.54 -34.98 7.48
N GLU A 455 7.50 -34.08 7.59
CA GLU A 455 8.89 -34.43 7.85
C GLU A 455 9.08 -34.90 9.29
N CYS A 456 8.63 -34.08 10.24
CA CYS A 456 8.71 -34.40 11.66
C CYS A 456 7.76 -35.55 12.06
N LEU A 457 6.54 -35.60 11.51
CA LEU A 457 5.60 -36.70 11.73
C LEU A 457 6.19 -38.04 11.26
N LYS A 458 6.90 -38.06 10.13
CA LYS A 458 7.58 -39.27 9.65
C LYS A 458 8.64 -39.77 10.66
N ASN A 459 9.30 -38.85 11.38
CA ASN A 459 10.35 -39.22 12.33
C ASN A 459 9.80 -39.98 13.56
N LEU A 460 8.55 -39.70 13.95
CA LEU A 460 7.84 -40.41 15.02
C LEU A 460 7.38 -41.83 14.66
N ILE A 461 7.51 -42.23 13.39
CA ILE A 461 7.07 -43.55 12.90
C ILE A 461 8.29 -44.48 12.74
N PRO A 462 8.22 -45.75 13.19
CA PRO A 462 9.27 -46.75 12.98
C PRO A 462 9.67 -46.90 11.50
N ASN A 463 10.97 -46.97 11.22
CA ASN A 463 11.53 -46.92 9.86
C ASN A 463 10.95 -47.97 8.90
N ASP A 464 10.69 -49.17 9.41
CA ASP A 464 10.13 -50.32 8.71
C ASP A 464 8.67 -50.11 8.28
N GLN A 465 7.90 -49.30 9.01
CA GLN A 465 6.47 -49.07 8.75
C GLN A 465 6.18 -47.80 7.93
N ARG A 466 7.18 -46.93 7.75
CA ARG A 466 7.02 -45.62 7.07
C ARG A 466 6.50 -45.70 5.64
N LYS A 467 6.71 -46.82 4.93
CA LYS A 467 6.28 -47.01 3.53
C LYS A 467 4.81 -47.40 3.40
N ASP A 468 4.26 -48.05 4.42
CA ASP A 468 2.90 -48.62 4.38
C ASP A 468 1.84 -47.64 4.93
N ILE A 469 2.28 -46.60 5.65
CA ILE A 469 1.41 -45.58 6.23
C ILE A 469 1.20 -44.41 5.26
N LYS A 470 -0.06 -44.11 4.95
CA LYS A 470 -0.47 -42.98 4.10
C LYS A 470 -0.06 -41.64 4.73
N ARG A 471 0.43 -40.70 3.91
CA ARG A 471 0.83 -39.33 4.31
C ARG A 471 -0.35 -38.50 4.84
N GLY A 472 -0.06 -37.36 5.48
CA GLY A 472 -1.06 -36.41 5.98
C GLY A 472 -1.80 -36.97 7.19
N ILE A 473 -3.14 -36.91 7.12
CA ILE A 473 -4.05 -37.43 8.15
C ILE A 473 -3.70 -38.87 8.55
N GLY A 474 -3.28 -39.72 7.60
CA GLY A 474 -2.97 -41.13 7.89
C GLY A 474 -1.75 -41.33 8.81
N ARG A 475 -0.73 -40.47 8.72
CA ARG A 475 0.42 -40.51 9.63
C ARG A 475 0.05 -40.01 11.01
N LEU A 476 -0.70 -38.91 11.08
CA LEU A 476 -1.21 -38.38 12.34
C LEU A 476 -2.06 -39.42 13.08
N GLU A 477 -3.00 -40.06 12.38
CA GLU A 477 -3.84 -41.14 12.93
C GLU A 477 -3.02 -42.32 13.45
N TYR A 478 -2.03 -42.80 12.68
CA TYR A 478 -1.16 -43.88 13.12
C TYR A 478 -0.42 -43.51 14.42
N ILE A 479 0.14 -42.29 14.50
CA ILE A 479 0.90 -41.83 15.66
C ILE A 479 0.00 -41.74 16.89
N LEU A 480 -1.16 -41.10 16.76
CA LEU A 480 -2.12 -40.94 17.87
C LEU A 480 -2.62 -42.30 18.39
N ASN A 481 -2.93 -43.24 17.50
CA ASN A 481 -3.33 -44.60 17.89
C ASN A 481 -2.19 -45.38 18.57
N SER A 482 -0.95 -45.21 18.10
CA SER A 482 0.22 -45.89 18.68
C SER A 482 0.53 -45.44 20.11
N GLN A 483 0.11 -44.22 20.48
CA GLN A 483 0.26 -43.63 21.80
C GLN A 483 -1.00 -43.78 22.67
N GLU A 484 -1.98 -44.58 22.22
CA GLU A 484 -3.25 -44.84 22.90
C GLU A 484 -3.96 -43.54 23.34
N ILE A 485 -3.97 -42.54 22.45
CA ILE A 485 -4.64 -41.26 22.70
C ILE A 485 -6.16 -41.44 22.58
N ALA A 486 -6.89 -41.11 23.64
CA ALA A 486 -8.35 -41.11 23.64
C ALA A 486 -8.92 -40.09 22.63
N GLU A 487 -10.15 -40.31 22.15
CA GLU A 487 -10.85 -39.45 21.19
C GLU A 487 -10.19 -39.29 19.79
N THR A 488 -9.14 -40.04 19.48
CA THR A 488 -8.46 -40.00 18.16
C THR A 488 -9.44 -40.18 16.99
N GLU A 489 -10.35 -41.16 17.07
CA GLU A 489 -11.30 -41.45 15.99
C GLU A 489 -12.21 -40.25 15.66
N LYS A 490 -12.67 -39.51 16.68
CA LYS A 490 -13.51 -38.32 16.53
C LYS A 490 -12.79 -37.25 15.71
N HIS A 491 -11.56 -36.92 16.09
CA HIS A 491 -10.76 -35.89 15.43
C HIS A 491 -10.29 -36.29 14.03
N ILE A 492 -9.90 -37.55 13.83
CA ILE A 492 -9.52 -38.04 12.50
C ILE A 492 -10.73 -38.09 11.56
N THR A 493 -11.91 -38.44 12.06
CA THR A 493 -13.16 -38.40 11.28
C THR A 493 -13.50 -36.97 10.85
N PHE A 494 -13.35 -36.00 11.75
CA PHE A 494 -13.51 -34.57 11.44
C PHE A 494 -12.59 -34.14 10.28
N LEU A 495 -11.27 -34.43 10.36
CA LEU A 495 -10.32 -34.06 9.30
C LEU A 495 -10.65 -34.72 7.96
N ARG A 496 -11.06 -35.99 7.97
CA ARG A 496 -11.45 -36.71 6.74
C ARG A 496 -12.70 -36.10 6.12
N CYS A 497 -13.71 -35.77 6.91
CA CYS A 497 -14.92 -35.11 6.41
C CYS A 497 -14.61 -33.70 5.88
N LEU A 498 -13.72 -32.94 6.55
CA LEU A 498 -13.26 -31.64 6.06
C LEU A 498 -12.53 -31.77 4.70
N TRP A 499 -11.65 -32.77 4.58
CA TRP A 499 -10.96 -33.08 3.32
C TRP A 499 -11.92 -33.50 2.21
N ASP A 500 -12.95 -34.28 2.51
CA ASP A 500 -13.99 -34.67 1.56
C ASP A 500 -14.75 -33.45 1.02
N LEU A 501 -15.10 -32.48 1.90
CA LEU A 501 -15.73 -31.24 1.45
C LEU A 501 -14.85 -30.46 0.47
N ARG A 502 -13.54 -30.34 0.77
CA ARG A 502 -12.59 -29.65 -0.13
C ARG A 502 -12.42 -30.37 -1.47
N THR A 503 -12.36 -31.69 -1.46
CA THR A 503 -12.00 -32.49 -2.65
C THR A 503 -13.17 -32.84 -3.54
N THR A 504 -14.41 -32.62 -3.07
CA THR A 504 -15.58 -32.70 -3.93
C THR A 504 -15.60 -31.48 -4.85
N ARG A 505 -15.06 -31.63 -6.06
CA ARG A 505 -15.06 -30.61 -7.12
C ARG A 505 -15.84 -31.13 -8.32
N SER A 506 -16.99 -30.54 -8.61
CA SER A 506 -17.68 -30.70 -9.89
C SER A 506 -18.25 -29.35 -10.35
N SER A 507 -18.33 -29.19 -11.68
CA SER A 507 -18.97 -28.09 -12.40
C SER A 507 -20.50 -28.08 -12.32
N SER A 508 -21.12 -29.15 -11.81
CA SER A 508 -22.57 -29.28 -11.64
C SER A 508 -22.93 -29.53 -10.18
N HIS A 509 -23.89 -28.76 -9.64
CA HIS A 509 -24.41 -28.97 -8.29
C HIS A 509 -25.03 -30.37 -8.14
N LEU A 510 -25.64 -30.93 -9.20
CA LEU A 510 -26.26 -32.26 -9.16
C LEU A 510 -25.23 -33.37 -8.96
N GLU A 511 -24.07 -33.28 -9.63
CA GLU A 511 -22.99 -34.27 -9.50
C GLU A 511 -22.33 -34.24 -8.11
N ILE A 512 -22.25 -33.05 -7.48
CA ILE A 512 -21.74 -32.91 -6.10
C ILE A 512 -22.63 -33.67 -5.12
N LEU A 513 -23.96 -33.58 -5.27
CA LEU A 513 -24.92 -34.24 -4.39
C LEU A 513 -24.88 -35.76 -4.50
N GLU A 514 -24.42 -36.31 -5.63
CA GLU A 514 -24.26 -37.74 -5.85
C GLU A 514 -22.89 -38.29 -5.38
N ASP A 515 -21.91 -37.42 -5.05
CA ASP A 515 -20.60 -37.86 -4.55
C ASP A 515 -20.72 -38.40 -3.11
N LYS A 516 -20.39 -39.69 -2.93
CA LYS A 516 -20.44 -40.37 -1.62
C LYS A 516 -19.57 -39.68 -0.56
N ARG A 517 -18.46 -39.03 -0.95
CA ARG A 517 -17.60 -38.27 -0.03
C ARG A 517 -18.30 -37.02 0.45
N TYR A 518 -18.96 -36.31 -0.46
CA TYR A 518 -19.78 -35.15 -0.11
C TYR A 518 -20.94 -35.55 0.80
N GLN A 519 -21.70 -36.59 0.47
CA GLN A 519 -22.81 -37.06 1.30
C GLN A 519 -22.37 -37.40 2.73
N ARG A 520 -21.22 -38.06 2.88
CA ARG A 520 -20.62 -38.35 4.19
C ARG A 520 -20.34 -37.07 4.97
N ALA A 521 -19.66 -36.12 4.34
CA ALA A 521 -19.27 -34.88 4.99
C ALA A 521 -20.47 -33.95 5.26
N ALA A 522 -21.41 -33.87 4.33
CA ALA A 522 -22.66 -33.12 4.44
C ALA A 522 -23.50 -33.63 5.61
N LYS A 523 -23.58 -34.95 5.79
CA LYS A 523 -24.22 -35.55 6.96
C LYS A 523 -23.46 -35.26 8.26
N HIS A 524 -22.14 -35.33 8.25
CA HIS A 524 -21.31 -35.06 9.44
C HIS A 524 -21.43 -33.62 9.94
N PHE A 525 -21.45 -32.65 9.00
CA PHE A 525 -21.57 -31.22 9.30
C PHE A 525 -23.00 -30.67 9.23
N ASP A 526 -23.99 -31.54 9.01
CA ASP A 526 -25.41 -31.17 8.96
C ASP A 526 -25.70 -30.04 7.95
N LEU A 527 -25.12 -30.14 6.75
CA LEU A 527 -25.15 -29.09 5.73
C LEU A 527 -26.52 -28.91 5.06
N GLU A 528 -27.44 -29.87 5.21
CA GLU A 528 -28.78 -29.84 4.61
C GLU A 528 -29.78 -29.03 5.46
N ASN A 529 -29.58 -29.01 6.78
CA ASN A 529 -30.49 -28.35 7.72
C ASN A 529 -29.96 -26.99 8.21
N ARG A 530 -28.81 -26.54 7.71
CA ARG A 530 -28.13 -25.32 8.14
C ARG A 530 -27.86 -24.43 6.95
N ASN A 531 -27.93 -23.12 7.17
CA ASN A 531 -27.33 -22.19 6.23
C ASN A 531 -25.79 -22.28 6.29
N ARG A 532 -25.10 -21.70 5.31
CA ARG A 532 -23.64 -21.76 5.21
C ARG A 532 -22.92 -21.08 6.39
N GLN A 533 -23.52 -20.07 6.99
CA GLN A 533 -22.93 -19.37 8.15
C GLN A 533 -22.92 -20.32 9.36
N GLU A 534 -24.06 -20.93 9.67
CA GLU A 534 -24.21 -21.90 10.77
C GLU A 534 -23.38 -23.17 10.55
N ALA A 535 -23.39 -23.68 9.32
CA ALA A 535 -22.60 -24.84 8.95
C ALA A 535 -21.10 -24.58 9.15
N PHE A 536 -20.59 -23.43 8.69
CA PHE A 536 -19.18 -23.11 8.83
C PHE A 536 -18.80 -22.81 10.29
N ALA A 537 -19.68 -22.15 11.05
CA ALA A 537 -19.48 -21.96 12.50
C ALA A 537 -19.31 -23.30 13.22
N LYS A 538 -20.14 -24.32 12.89
CA LYS A 538 -19.99 -25.69 13.42
C LYS A 538 -18.69 -26.37 12.98
N ILE A 539 -18.27 -26.16 11.74
CA ILE A 539 -16.96 -26.65 11.26
C ILE A 539 -15.82 -26.02 12.06
N LEU A 540 -15.89 -24.71 12.34
CA LEU A 540 -14.90 -24.00 13.16
C LEU A 540 -14.89 -24.48 14.61
N GLU A 541 -16.06 -24.73 15.23
CA GLU A 541 -16.12 -25.34 16.56
C GLU A 541 -15.39 -26.70 16.59
N GLY A 542 -15.61 -27.55 15.58
CA GLY A 542 -14.90 -28.83 15.43
C GLY A 542 -13.38 -28.63 15.24
N ALA A 543 -12.99 -27.59 14.53
CA ALA A 543 -11.59 -27.21 14.33
C ALA A 543 -10.93 -26.72 15.62
N VAL A 544 -11.61 -25.90 16.42
CA VAL A 544 -11.17 -25.45 17.75
C VAL A 544 -10.94 -26.67 18.65
N GLN A 545 -11.92 -27.58 18.75
CA GLN A 545 -11.79 -28.82 19.51
C GLN A 545 -10.59 -29.65 19.06
N PHE A 546 -10.32 -29.72 17.75
CA PHE A 546 -9.15 -30.42 17.22
C PHE A 546 -7.82 -29.76 17.61
N LEU A 547 -7.72 -28.43 17.55
CA LEU A 547 -6.52 -27.71 17.95
C LEU A 547 -6.26 -27.84 19.46
N ASP A 548 -7.30 -27.76 20.28
CA ASP A 548 -7.20 -27.94 21.73
C ASP A 548 -6.80 -29.38 22.08
N PHE A 549 -7.34 -30.37 21.35
CA PHE A 549 -6.94 -31.77 21.45
C PHE A 549 -5.45 -31.94 21.14
N LEU A 550 -4.97 -31.40 20.01
CA LEU A 550 -3.55 -31.48 19.67
C LEU A 550 -2.68 -30.79 20.71
N SER A 551 -3.09 -29.62 21.21
CA SER A 551 -2.36 -28.88 22.25
C SER A 551 -2.22 -29.73 23.52
N SER A 552 -3.30 -30.39 23.93
CA SER A 552 -3.31 -31.29 25.08
C SER A 552 -2.39 -32.50 24.89
N VAL A 553 -2.40 -33.11 23.69
CA VAL A 553 -1.52 -34.24 23.35
C VAL A 553 -0.04 -33.84 23.36
N VAL A 554 0.26 -32.64 22.85
CA VAL A 554 1.63 -32.09 22.87
C VAL A 554 2.10 -31.85 24.30
N GLN A 555 1.26 -31.20 25.11
CA GLN A 555 1.56 -30.90 26.52
C GLN A 555 1.68 -32.15 27.39
N SER A 556 1.02 -33.25 27.02
CA SER A 556 1.15 -34.51 27.74
C SER A 556 2.50 -35.21 27.54
N GLY A 557 3.36 -34.70 26.64
CA GLY A 557 4.67 -35.29 26.31
C GLY A 557 4.59 -36.61 25.54
N LYS A 558 3.41 -37.05 25.09
CA LYS A 558 3.25 -38.32 24.38
C LYS A 558 3.78 -38.28 22.93
N LEU A 559 4.05 -37.08 22.41
CA LEU A 559 4.62 -36.85 21.09
C LEU A 559 6.11 -36.46 21.11
N SER A 560 6.75 -36.41 22.29
CA SER A 560 8.18 -36.07 22.38
C SER A 560 9.03 -37.23 21.85
N ASP A 561 10.00 -36.90 21.00
CA ASP A 561 10.92 -37.89 20.43
C ASP A 561 11.79 -38.50 21.55
N LYS A 562 11.75 -39.83 21.71
CA LYS A 562 12.65 -40.54 22.64
C LYS A 562 14.08 -40.67 22.09
N ASN A 563 14.32 -40.27 20.84
CA ASN A 563 15.56 -40.56 20.12
C ASN A 563 16.45 -39.34 19.80
N ASP A 564 16.17 -38.14 20.32
CA ASP A 564 17.03 -36.95 20.11
C ASP A 564 17.38 -36.67 18.63
N ALA A 565 16.50 -37.07 17.70
CA ALA A 565 16.69 -36.82 16.28
C ALA A 565 16.10 -35.44 15.95
N SER A 566 16.97 -34.43 15.87
CA SER A 566 16.60 -33.05 15.56
C SER A 566 15.62 -32.97 14.39
N CYS A 567 14.42 -32.47 14.66
CA CYS A 567 13.38 -32.07 13.71
C CYS A 567 13.41 -30.57 13.49
#